data_AF-A0A4Y2A7T1-F1
#
_entry.id   AF-A0A4Y2A7T1-F1
#
_cell.length_a   1.000
_cell.length_b   1.000
_cell.length_c   1.000
_cell.angle_alpha   90.00
_cell.angle_beta   90.00
_cell.angle_gamma   90.00
#
_symmetry.space_group_name_H-M   'P 1'
#
loop_
_entity.id
_entity.type
_entity.pdbx_description
1 polymer ?
#
loop_
_entity_poly.entity_id
_entity_poly.type
_entity_poly.pdbx_seq_one_letter_code
_entity_poly.pdbx_strand_id
1 'polypeptide(L)'
;MFFTDDSKTEMGTGCSNCAFENGIKVLEWKGKLEKLPSVFQVEMMRLKEAIIRACQGNGKTKIFTDNISSVIAVLDPPTPHQLPRHPVPSHTESKYSG
;
A
#
# COMPACT_ATOMS: atom_id res chain seq x y z
N MET A 1 9.53 -1.87 -12.19
CA MET A 1 8.41 -2.51 -11.46
C MET A 1 8.74 -2.46 -9.99
N PHE A 2 7.86 -1.97 -9.12
CA PHE A 2 8.10 -1.89 -7.68
C PHE A 2 7.22 -2.88 -6.92
N PHE A 3 7.73 -3.43 -5.81
CA PHE A 3 6.99 -4.21 -4.82
C PHE A 3 7.18 -3.58 -3.43
N THR A 4 6.17 -3.71 -2.55
CA THR A 4 6.24 -3.39 -1.10
C THR A 4 5.89 -4.62 -0.28
N ASP A 5 6.52 -4.78 0.89
CA ASP A 5 6.39 -5.96 1.77
C ASP A 5 6.59 -5.57 3.26
N ASP A 6 5.60 -5.84 4.12
CA ASP A 6 5.56 -5.43 5.53
C ASP A 6 5.73 -6.56 6.54
N SER A 7 6.48 -6.27 7.60
CA SER A 7 6.63 -7.16 8.76
C SER A 7 6.37 -6.39 10.03
N LYS A 8 5.52 -6.92 10.90
CA LYS A 8 5.23 -6.34 12.21
C LYS A 8 5.88 -7.17 13.32
N THR A 9 6.58 -6.49 14.22
CA THR A 9 7.20 -7.08 15.41
C THR A 9 6.80 -6.29 16.66
N GLU A 10 7.02 -6.84 17.84
CA GLU A 10 6.87 -6.11 19.11
C GLU A 10 7.81 -4.89 19.20
N MET A 11 8.96 -4.95 18.51
CA MET A 11 9.96 -3.89 18.43
C MET A 11 9.67 -2.83 17.34
N GLY A 12 8.47 -2.85 16.76
CA GLY A 12 8.00 -1.95 15.70
C GLY A 12 7.79 -2.63 14.35
N THR A 13 7.45 -1.83 13.33
CA THR A 13 7.13 -2.32 11.98
C THR A 13 8.33 -2.15 11.05
N GLY A 14 8.73 -3.21 10.35
CA GLY A 14 9.78 -3.21 9.33
C GLY A 14 9.20 -3.06 7.91
N CYS A 15 9.88 -2.29 7.06
CA CYS A 15 9.59 -2.19 5.63
C CYS A 15 10.69 -2.78 4.76
N SER A 16 10.27 -3.43 3.68
CA SER A 16 11.11 -3.84 2.57
C SER A 16 10.41 -3.47 1.26
N ASN A 17 11.08 -2.67 0.43
CA ASN A 17 10.63 -2.33 -0.92
C ASN A 17 11.74 -2.71 -1.91
N CYS A 18 11.37 -3.15 -3.11
CA CYS A 18 12.34 -3.49 -4.15
C CYS A 18 11.86 -3.12 -5.55
N ALA A 19 12.81 -2.87 -6.45
CA ALA A 19 12.57 -2.52 -7.84
C ALA A 19 13.19 -3.56 -8.78
N PHE A 20 12.43 -3.94 -9.79
CA PHE A 20 12.85 -4.84 -10.86
C PHE A 20 12.70 -4.18 -12.24
N GLU A 21 13.71 -4.37 -13.07
CA GLU A 21 13.73 -4.02 -14.49
C GLU A 21 14.15 -5.26 -15.29
N ASN A 22 13.38 -5.61 -16.32
CA ASN A 22 13.60 -6.80 -17.15
C ASN A 22 13.80 -8.12 -16.36
N GLY A 23 13.18 -8.24 -15.19
CA GLY A 23 13.31 -9.40 -14.28
C GLY A 23 14.51 -9.35 -13.32
N ILE A 24 15.40 -8.37 -13.44
CA ILE A 24 16.57 -8.18 -12.58
C ILE A 24 16.23 -7.16 -11.48
N LYS A 25 16.59 -7.46 -10.22
CA LYS A 25 16.44 -6.52 -9.10
C LYS A 25 17.49 -5.41 -9.21
N VAL A 26 17.06 -4.18 -9.47
CA VAL A 26 17.92 -2.99 -9.64
C VAL A 26 17.98 -2.10 -8.40
N LEU A 27 17.02 -2.22 -7.48
CA LEU A 27 17.00 -1.46 -6.22
C LEU A 27 16.35 -2.29 -5.11
N GLU A 28 16.83 -2.09 -3.89
CA GLU A 28 16.22 -2.60 -2.65
C GLU A 28 16.38 -1.51 -1.59
N TRP A 29 15.34 -1.23 -0.83
CA TRP A 29 15.43 -0.35 0.35
C TRP A 29 14.61 -0.92 1.51
N LYS A 30 15.23 -0.90 2.69
CA LYS A 30 14.67 -1.41 3.93
C LYS A 30 14.74 -0.34 5.01
N GLY A 31 13.77 -0.33 5.90
CA GLY A 31 13.67 0.66 6.97
C GLY A 31 12.91 0.14 8.17
N LYS A 32 13.23 0.68 9.35
CA LYS A 32 12.50 0.40 10.59
C LYS A 32 11.60 1.60 10.90
N LEU A 33 10.30 1.38 10.99
CA LEU A 33 9.30 2.43 11.22
C LEU A 33 8.89 2.44 12.69
N GLU A 34 9.79 2.97 13.50
CA GLU A 34 9.70 3.02 14.97
C GLU A 34 8.59 3.94 15.52
N LYS A 35 7.97 4.76 14.65
CA LYS A 35 7.04 5.83 15.05
C LYS A 35 5.68 5.81 14.35
N LEU A 36 5.37 4.79 13.54
CA LEU A 36 4.07 4.65 12.89
C LEU A 36 3.20 3.63 13.64
N PRO A 37 2.09 4.03 14.28
CA PRO A 37 1.31 3.15 15.15
C PRO A 37 0.41 2.15 14.39
N SER A 38 0.27 2.25 13.07
CA SER A 38 -0.57 1.33 12.28
C SER A 38 0.10 0.85 10.99
N VAL A 39 -0.17 -0.41 10.63
CA VAL A 39 0.24 -1.03 9.36
C VAL A 39 -0.28 -0.23 8.15
N PHE A 40 -1.50 0.33 8.24
CA PHE A 40 -2.06 1.14 7.17
C PHE A 40 -1.25 2.42 6.89
N GLN A 41 -0.80 3.15 7.93
CA GLN A 41 0.08 4.31 7.75
C GLN A 41 1.45 3.89 7.20
N VAL A 42 1.97 2.74 7.64
CA VAL A 42 3.22 2.16 7.18
C VAL A 42 3.17 1.85 5.67
N GLU A 43 2.15 1.13 5.20
CA GLU A 43 1.99 0.83 3.76
C GLU A 43 1.69 2.08 2.93
N MET A 44 0.80 2.95 3.40
CA MET A 44 0.50 4.21 2.70
C MET A 44 1.76 5.08 2.48
N MET A 45 2.65 5.14 3.47
CA MET A 45 3.91 5.89 3.34
C MET A 45 4.86 5.26 2.31
N ARG A 46 4.90 3.92 2.20
CA ARG A 46 5.73 3.22 1.19
C ARG A 46 5.15 3.32 -0.20
N LEU A 47 3.82 3.22 -0.34
CA LEU A 47 3.13 3.38 -1.61
C LEU A 47 3.37 4.80 -2.15
N LYS A 48 3.29 5.82 -1.29
CA LYS A 48 3.72 7.19 -1.61
C LYS A 48 5.17 7.27 -2.08
N GLU A 49 6.11 6.65 -1.38
CA GLU A 49 7.54 6.62 -1.76
C GLU A 49 7.78 5.90 -3.11
N ALA A 50 7.09 4.78 -3.35
CA ALA A 50 7.15 4.05 -4.61
C ALA A 50 6.54 4.84 -5.77
N ILE A 51 5.46 5.60 -5.52
CA ILE A 51 4.86 6.53 -6.49
C ILE A 51 5.82 7.67 -6.80
N ILE A 52 6.44 8.31 -5.79
CA ILE A 52 7.43 9.39 -5.99
C ILE A 52 8.59 8.90 -6.87
N ARG A 53 9.13 7.70 -6.60
CA ARG A 53 10.20 7.08 -7.41
C ARG A 53 9.72 6.71 -8.81
N ALA A 54 8.48 6.24 -8.97
CA ALA A 54 7.89 5.98 -10.29
C ALA A 54 7.72 7.26 -11.12
N CYS A 55 7.36 8.39 -10.48
CA CYS A 55 7.24 9.70 -11.12
C CYS A 55 8.60 10.34 -11.47
N GLN A 56 9.70 9.88 -10.88
CA GLN A 56 11.07 10.28 -11.26
C GLN A 56 11.60 9.52 -12.49
N GLY A 57 10.94 8.43 -12.91
CA GLY A 57 11.35 7.63 -14.06
C GLY A 57 10.65 8.05 -15.36
N ASN A 58 11.38 7.98 -16.47
CA ASN A 58 10.89 8.37 -17.81
C ASN A 58 9.88 7.36 -18.44
N GLY A 59 9.21 6.52 -17.65
CA GLY A 59 8.42 5.40 -18.17
C GLY A 59 7.33 4.87 -17.24
N LYS A 60 6.34 4.20 -17.84
CA LYS A 60 5.17 3.63 -17.14
C LYS A 60 5.59 2.50 -16.18
N THR A 61 5.77 2.84 -14.90
CA THR A 61 6.12 1.87 -13.87
C THR A 61 4.88 1.26 -13.21
N LYS A 62 4.80 -0.07 -13.18
CA LYS A 62 3.82 -0.79 -12.34
C LYS A 62 4.34 -0.92 -10.90
N ILE A 63 3.46 -0.67 -9.93
CA ILE A 63 3.69 -0.84 -8.49
C ILE A 63 2.75 -1.94 -8.00
N PHE A 64 3.24 -2.80 -7.11
CA PHE A 64 2.50 -3.91 -6.52
C PHE A 64 2.57 -3.83 -4.99
N THR A 65 1.41 -3.95 -4.35
CA THR A 65 1.17 -4.04 -2.90
C THR A 65 0.02 -5.01 -2.71
N ASP A 66 0.04 -5.77 -1.61
CA ASP A 66 -1.03 -6.67 -1.18
C ASP A 66 -2.14 -5.93 -0.40
N ASN A 67 -1.82 -4.78 0.19
CA ASN A 67 -2.73 -3.96 0.97
C ASN A 67 -3.74 -3.20 0.09
N ILE A 68 -4.85 -3.88 -0.24
CA ILE A 68 -5.98 -3.34 -1.01
C ILE A 68 -6.48 -1.99 -0.46
N SER A 69 -6.51 -1.81 0.86
CA SER A 69 -6.93 -0.54 1.49
C SER A 69 -6.02 0.63 1.11
N SER A 70 -4.72 0.39 0.93
CA SER A 70 -3.78 1.43 0.47
C SER A 70 -4.05 1.83 -0.99
N VAL A 71 -4.40 0.86 -1.84
CA VAL A 71 -4.78 1.10 -3.24
C VAL A 71 -6.06 1.92 -3.33
N ILE A 72 -7.10 1.55 -2.57
CA ILE A 72 -8.36 2.31 -2.51
C ILE A 72 -8.10 3.75 -2.08
N ALA A 73 -7.34 3.99 -1.00
CA ALA A 73 -7.08 5.34 -0.50
C ALA A 73 -6.17 6.20 -1.41
N VAL A 74 -5.49 5.61 -2.41
CA VAL A 74 -4.76 6.34 -3.47
C VAL A 74 -5.65 6.62 -4.69
N LEU A 75 -6.56 5.70 -5.05
CA LEU A 75 -7.47 5.87 -6.19
C LEU A 75 -8.69 6.76 -5.87
N ASP A 76 -9.13 6.74 -4.62
CA ASP A 76 -10.29 7.44 -4.06
C ASP A 76 -9.86 8.23 -2.80
N PRO A 77 -9.04 9.30 -2.98
CA PRO A 77 -8.60 10.14 -1.86
C PRO A 77 -9.79 10.91 -1.28
N PRO A 78 -9.92 11.02 0.05
CA PRO A 78 -11.04 11.71 0.67
C PRO A 78 -11.07 13.18 0.27
N THR A 79 -12.23 13.66 -0.19
CA THR A 79 -12.42 15.06 -0.56
C THR A 79 -12.16 15.98 0.64
N PRO A 80 -11.49 17.15 0.47
CA PRO A 80 -11.09 18.02 1.58
C PRO A 80 -12.21 18.53 2.48
N HIS A 81 -13.48 18.40 2.09
CA HIS A 81 -14.63 18.83 2.87
C HIS A 81 -15.72 17.75 3.00
N GLN A 82 -16.22 17.66 4.23
CA GLN A 82 -17.42 16.98 4.72
C GLN A 82 -17.39 15.45 4.93
N LEU A 83 -18.14 15.05 5.95
CA LEU A 83 -18.26 13.72 6.57
C LEU A 83 -19.55 13.02 6.08
N PRO A 84 -19.82 11.79 6.55
CA PRO A 84 -19.04 10.57 6.37
C PRO A 84 -19.61 9.77 5.19
N ARG A 85 -18.83 8.86 4.59
CA ARG A 85 -19.38 7.89 3.62
C ARG A 85 -20.23 6.85 4.34
N HIS A 86 -21.55 7.03 4.33
CA HIS A 86 -22.48 5.97 4.71
C HIS A 86 -22.31 4.75 3.78
N PRO A 87 -22.32 3.52 4.30
CA PRO A 87 -22.17 2.33 3.48
C PRO A 87 -23.40 2.11 2.59
N VAL A 88 -23.17 1.66 1.35
CA VAL A 88 -24.25 1.20 0.46
C VAL A 88 -24.74 -0.18 0.95
N PRO A 89 -26.04 -0.35 1.27
CA PRO A 89 -26.57 -1.63 1.75
C PRO A 89 -27.08 -2.53 0.61
N SER A 90 -27.35 -3.80 0.96
CA SER A 90 -27.78 -4.92 0.09
C SER A 90 -26.68 -5.44 -0.87
N HIS A 91 -26.56 -6.76 -1.11
CA HIS A 91 -27.52 -7.85 -0.88
C HIS A 91 -27.01 -8.99 0.03
N THR A 92 -27.95 -9.69 0.65
CA THR A 92 -27.84 -11.11 1.09
C THR A 92 -28.40 -12.02 0.00
N GLU A 93 -28.11 -13.32 -0.07
CA GLU A 93 -27.44 -14.22 0.90
C GLU A 93 -26.10 -14.73 0.24
N SER A 94 -25.59 -15.97 0.24
CA SER A 94 -26.12 -17.24 0.78
C SER A 94 -25.07 -18.21 1.30
N LYS A 95 -25.43 -18.90 2.41
CA LYS A 95 -25.01 -20.25 2.83
C LYS A 95 -23.51 -20.55 2.95
N TYR A 96 -23.08 -20.75 4.20
CA TYR A 96 -22.37 -21.97 4.55
C TYR A 96 -23.36 -22.99 5.14
N SER A 97 -23.23 -24.26 4.78
CA SER A 97 -23.97 -25.39 5.35
C SER A 97 -23.14 -26.65 5.12
N GLY A 98 -22.89 -27.40 6.20
CA GLY A 98 -21.87 -28.46 6.26
C GLY A 98 -21.18 -28.40 7.61
#